data_AF-A0A432HSY2-F1
#
_entry.id   AF-A0A432HSY2-F1
#
_cell.length_a   1.000
_cell.length_b   1.000
_cell.length_c   1.000
_cell.angle_alpha   90.00
_cell.angle_beta   90.00
_cell.angle_gamma   90.00
#
_symmetry.space_group_name_H-M   'P 1'
#
loop_
_entity.id
_entity.type
_entity.pdbx_description
1 polymer ?
#
loop_
_entity_poly.entity_id
_entity_poly.type
_entity_poly.pdbx_seq_one_letter_code
_entity_poly.pdbx_strand_id
1 'polypeptide(L)'
;MSTASGRIVLDEGRYRAKRAAQVTADDSRAMTIADAMIEVYTGAQDTRCVKGVATIENLLLTNLLEESDEIDLILDLTGGYKYRLFGPQIRSGKIFPPDVHSTVQFIPTSPWQQIPEKEFDDYYSGLRFIKQPG
;
A
#
# COMPACT_ATOMS: atom_id res chain seq x y z
N MET A 1 -28.48 -1.13 6.52
CA MET A 1 -28.27 -0.59 5.16
C MET A 1 -26.93 -1.11 4.69
N SER A 2 -26.93 -2.09 3.80
CA SER A 2 -25.72 -2.71 3.24
C SER A 2 -25.63 -2.29 1.78
N THR A 3 -24.47 -1.76 1.35
CA THR A 3 -23.74 -2.14 0.13
C THR A 3 -22.72 -1.06 -0.25
N ALA A 4 -21.47 -1.24 0.19
CA ALA A 4 -20.26 -0.90 -0.56
C ALA A 4 -19.09 -1.62 0.11
N SER A 5 -19.02 -2.94 -0.07
CA SER A 5 -17.75 -3.66 0.15
C SER A 5 -16.82 -3.16 -0.96
N GLY A 6 -15.90 -2.25 -0.66
CA GLY A 6 -14.91 -1.69 -1.59
C GLY A 6 -14.02 -2.79 -2.20
N ARG A 7 -14.55 -3.45 -3.23
CA ARG A 7 -13.82 -4.40 -4.04
C ARG A 7 -12.92 -3.64 -4.98
N ILE A 8 -11.70 -4.10 -5.17
CA ILE A 8 -10.88 -3.61 -6.25
C ILE A 8 -11.57 -3.92 -7.59
N VAL A 9 -11.72 -2.91 -8.45
CA VAL A 9 -12.43 -2.99 -9.74
C VAL A 9 -11.45 -3.14 -10.90
N LEU A 10 -10.49 -4.03 -10.72
CA LEU A 10 -9.56 -4.47 -11.75
C LEU A 10 -9.97 -5.86 -12.19
N ASP A 11 -9.61 -6.28 -13.41
CA ASP A 11 -9.70 -7.66 -13.84
C ASP A 11 -8.69 -8.56 -13.11
N GLU A 12 -8.76 -9.87 -13.33
CA GLU A 12 -7.69 -10.75 -12.84
C GLU A 12 -6.37 -10.44 -13.55
N GLY A 13 -5.29 -10.46 -12.80
CA GLY A 13 -3.96 -10.16 -13.33
C GLY A 13 -3.03 -9.52 -12.31
N ARG A 14 -1.87 -9.12 -12.81
CA ARG A 14 -0.82 -8.46 -12.04
C ARG A 14 -0.66 -7.02 -12.48
N TYR A 15 -0.71 -6.11 -11.52
CA TYR A 15 -0.64 -4.68 -11.76
C TYR A 15 0.51 -4.10 -10.96
N ARG A 16 1.51 -3.55 -11.68
CA ARG A 16 2.64 -2.85 -11.07
C ARG A 16 2.24 -1.41 -10.80
N ALA A 17 2.54 -0.92 -9.61
CA ALA A 17 2.35 0.48 -9.26
C ALA A 17 3.45 1.34 -9.88
N LYS A 18 3.06 2.48 -10.47
CA LYS A 18 3.96 3.54 -10.93
C LYS A 18 4.50 4.35 -9.76
N ARG A 19 3.65 4.62 -8.77
CA ARG A 19 3.98 5.28 -7.51
C ARG A 19 3.33 4.49 -6.38
N ALA A 20 4.05 4.34 -5.28
CA ALA A 20 3.51 3.70 -4.09
C ALA A 20 4.12 4.33 -2.85
N ALA A 21 3.33 4.43 -1.79
CA ALA A 21 3.77 4.95 -0.50
C ALA A 21 3.05 4.25 0.65
N GLN A 22 3.73 4.13 1.77
CA GLN A 22 3.07 3.91 3.06
C GLN A 22 2.93 5.25 3.77
N VAL A 23 1.79 5.47 4.42
CA VAL A 23 1.44 6.74 5.05
C VAL A 23 0.88 6.48 6.44
N THR A 24 1.21 7.29 7.43
CA THR A 24 0.55 7.20 8.75
C THR A 24 -0.95 7.46 8.64
N ALA A 25 -1.75 6.89 9.54
CA ALA A 25 -3.22 7.05 9.49
C ALA A 25 -3.69 8.52 9.50
N ASP A 26 -2.89 9.44 10.07
CA ASP A 26 -3.15 10.88 10.12
C ASP A 26 -2.56 11.68 8.94
N ASP A 27 -1.98 11.00 7.94
CA ASP A 27 -1.33 11.57 6.77
C ASP A 27 -0.13 12.50 7.08
N SER A 28 0.43 12.46 8.30
CA SER A 28 1.50 13.37 8.73
C SER A 28 2.92 12.98 8.27
N ARG A 29 3.11 11.70 7.92
CA ARG A 29 4.37 11.13 7.43
C ARG A 29 4.11 10.06 6.38
N ALA A 30 5.01 9.97 5.41
CA ALA A 30 4.97 8.94 4.37
C ALA A 30 6.36 8.39 4.09
N MET A 31 6.44 7.15 3.60
CA MET A 31 7.64 6.59 2.98
C MET A 31 7.31 6.07 1.58
N THR A 32 8.23 6.25 0.63
CA THR A 32 8.10 5.60 -0.68
C THR A 32 8.38 4.11 -0.54
N ILE A 33 7.65 3.28 -1.28
CA ILE A 33 7.94 1.85 -1.39
C ILE A 33 8.21 1.49 -2.85
N ALA A 34 9.18 0.59 -3.07
CA ALA A 34 9.66 0.20 -4.39
C ALA A 34 8.99 -1.09 -4.89
N ASP A 35 8.99 -1.30 -6.21
CA ASP A 35 8.51 -2.54 -6.84
C ASP A 35 7.11 -3.01 -6.38
N ALA A 36 6.26 -2.07 -5.99
CA ALA A 36 4.93 -2.37 -5.52
C ALA A 36 4.09 -2.99 -6.64
N MET A 37 3.45 -4.11 -6.35
CA MET A 37 2.60 -4.85 -7.27
C MET A 37 1.42 -5.44 -6.51
N ILE A 38 0.26 -5.46 -7.15
CA ILE A 38 -0.86 -6.25 -6.69
C ILE A 38 -1.19 -7.37 -7.69
N GLU A 39 -1.69 -8.48 -7.18
CA GLU A 39 -2.25 -9.57 -7.94
C GLU A 39 -3.71 -9.75 -7.55
N VAL A 40 -4.58 -9.69 -8.55
CA VAL A 40 -6.01 -9.95 -8.40
C VAL A 40 -6.30 -11.32 -9.01
N TYR A 41 -6.90 -12.21 -8.24
CA TYR A 41 -7.10 -13.60 -8.62
C TYR A 41 -8.36 -14.18 -7.97
N THR A 42 -8.88 -15.27 -8.52
CA THR A 42 -9.95 -16.05 -7.89
C THR A 42 -9.34 -17.13 -6.98
N GLY A 43 -9.69 -17.05 -5.69
CA GLY A 43 -9.35 -18.01 -4.66
C GLY A 43 -10.36 -19.14 -4.53
N ALA A 44 -10.30 -19.87 -3.42
CA ALA A 44 -11.24 -20.96 -3.14
C ALA A 44 -12.69 -20.45 -3.09
N GLN A 45 -13.65 -21.30 -3.50
CA GLN A 45 -15.09 -20.97 -3.53
C GLN A 45 -15.41 -19.74 -4.40
N ASP A 46 -14.67 -19.54 -5.49
CA ASP A 46 -14.84 -18.42 -6.42
C ASP A 46 -14.74 -17.03 -5.74
N THR A 47 -13.96 -16.95 -4.67
CA THR A 47 -13.76 -15.70 -3.92
C THR A 47 -12.73 -14.82 -4.62
N ARG A 48 -13.09 -13.57 -4.91
CA ARG A 48 -12.13 -12.59 -5.45
C ARG A 48 -11.11 -12.21 -4.37
N CYS A 49 -9.85 -12.48 -4.61
CA CYS A 49 -8.74 -12.20 -3.70
C CYS A 49 -7.79 -11.15 -4.28
N VAL A 50 -7.11 -10.43 -3.38
CA VAL A 50 -6.07 -9.46 -3.74
C VAL A 50 -4.88 -9.68 -2.81
N LYS A 51 -3.69 -9.76 -3.40
CA LYS A 51 -2.42 -9.78 -2.68
C LYS A 51 -1.55 -8.64 -3.17
N GLY A 52 -0.91 -7.90 -2.25
CA GLY A 52 0.11 -6.92 -2.57
C GLY A 52 1.50 -7.41 -2.19
N VAL A 53 2.52 -7.00 -2.94
CA VAL A 53 3.94 -7.11 -2.56
C VAL A 53 4.67 -5.81 -2.88
N ALA A 54 5.67 -5.44 -2.10
CA ALA A 54 6.61 -4.37 -2.43
C ALA A 54 7.95 -4.60 -1.75
N THR A 55 8.95 -3.84 -2.17
CA THR A 55 10.23 -3.68 -1.50
C THR A 55 10.18 -2.42 -0.63
N ILE A 56 10.58 -2.56 0.64
CA ILE A 56 10.65 -1.46 1.60
C ILE A 56 12.04 -1.34 2.20
N GLU A 57 12.36 -0.16 2.70
CA GLU A 57 13.49 0.06 3.61
C GLU A 57 13.04 -0.19 5.05
N ASN A 58 13.63 -1.18 5.72
CA ASN A 58 13.17 -1.62 7.04
C ASN A 58 13.21 -0.50 8.08
N LEU A 59 14.30 0.27 8.11
CA LEU A 59 14.45 1.41 9.03
C LEU A 59 13.35 2.45 8.83
N LEU A 60 12.99 2.78 7.58
CA LEU A 60 11.93 3.75 7.32
C LEU A 60 10.57 3.24 7.76
N LEU A 61 10.29 1.94 7.57
CA LEU A 61 9.05 1.35 8.09
C LEU A 61 9.00 1.40 9.61
N THR A 62 10.10 1.06 10.29
CA THR A 62 10.18 1.16 11.76
C THR A 62 9.92 2.59 12.23
N ASN A 63 10.58 3.58 11.63
CA ASN A 63 10.37 5.00 11.98
C ASN A 63 8.91 5.43 11.75
N LEU A 64 8.24 4.92 10.71
CA LEU A 64 6.83 5.22 10.45
C LEU A 64 5.91 4.61 11.52
N LEU A 65 6.23 3.38 11.95
CA LEU A 65 5.48 2.65 12.98
C LEU A 65 5.69 3.19 14.40
N GLU A 66 6.83 3.85 14.67
CA GLU A 66 7.06 4.55 15.94
C GLU A 66 6.15 5.79 16.08
N GLU A 67 5.76 6.41 14.97
CA GLU A 67 4.87 7.58 14.93
C GLU A 67 3.38 7.15 14.90
N SER A 68 3.07 6.00 14.30
CA SER A 68 1.71 5.49 14.20
C SER A 68 1.65 3.96 14.11
N ASP A 69 0.88 3.33 14.99
CA ASP A 69 0.62 1.88 14.96
C ASP A 69 -0.12 1.44 13.69
N GLU A 70 -0.81 2.38 13.03
CA GLU A 70 -1.57 2.14 11.81
C GLU A 70 -0.97 2.91 10.64
N ILE A 71 -0.63 2.17 9.59
CA ILE A 71 -0.11 2.73 8.36
C ILE A 71 -0.93 2.24 7.18
N ASP A 72 -1.25 3.16 6.29
CA ASP A 72 -2.01 2.93 5.08
C ASP A 72 -1.10 2.73 3.89
N LEU A 73 -1.63 2.10 2.85
CA LEU A 73 -0.95 1.89 1.57
C LEU A 73 -1.63 2.70 0.46
N ILE A 74 -0.84 3.52 -0.23
CA ILE A 74 -1.26 4.36 -1.35
C ILE A 74 -0.63 3.83 -2.63
N LEU A 75 -1.45 3.55 -3.66
CA LEU A 75 -1.00 2.99 -4.94
C LEU A 75 -1.52 3.80 -6.13
N ASP A 76 -0.61 4.10 -7.06
CA ASP A 76 -0.92 4.51 -8.43
C ASP A 76 -0.67 3.33 -9.38
N LEU A 77 -1.73 2.66 -9.83
CA LEU A 77 -1.64 1.54 -10.76
C LEU A 77 -1.73 1.98 -12.23
N THR A 78 -1.50 3.27 -12.51
CA THR A 78 -1.66 3.94 -13.81
C THR A 78 -3.12 4.11 -14.28
N GLY A 79 -3.35 5.06 -15.18
CA GLY A 79 -4.70 5.47 -15.58
C GLY A 79 -5.55 5.96 -14.40
N GLY A 80 -6.87 5.79 -14.47
CA GLY A 80 -7.80 6.15 -13.38
C GLY A 80 -7.76 5.24 -12.14
N TYR A 81 -6.79 4.33 -12.04
CA TYR A 81 -6.69 3.33 -10.98
C TYR A 81 -5.72 3.78 -9.89
N LYS A 82 -6.24 4.61 -8.98
CA LYS A 82 -5.53 5.06 -7.79
C LYS A 82 -6.26 4.56 -6.56
N TYR A 83 -5.53 4.05 -5.57
CA TYR A 83 -6.14 3.43 -4.41
C TYR A 83 -5.44 3.76 -3.09
N ARG A 84 -6.24 3.81 -2.03
CA ARG A 84 -5.82 3.72 -0.63
C ARG A 84 -6.33 2.42 -0.02
N LEU A 85 -5.47 1.74 0.71
CA LEU A 85 -5.80 0.58 1.53
C LEU A 85 -5.50 0.93 2.97
N PHE A 86 -6.54 0.93 3.80
CA PHE A 86 -6.42 1.32 5.20
C PHE A 86 -5.92 0.17 6.05
N GLY A 87 -4.88 0.42 6.85
CA GLY A 87 -4.31 -0.52 7.82
C GLY A 87 -4.08 -1.95 7.30
N PRO A 88 -3.43 -2.17 6.14
CA PRO A 88 -3.11 -3.52 5.67
C PRO A 88 -2.26 -4.28 6.68
N GLN A 89 -2.50 -5.59 6.76
CA GLN A 89 -1.54 -6.47 7.41
C GLN A 89 -0.27 -6.56 6.57
N ILE A 90 0.88 -6.34 7.22
CA ILE A 90 2.20 -6.46 6.60
C ILE A 90 2.82 -7.77 7.06
N ARG A 91 3.25 -8.59 6.11
CA ARG A 91 4.01 -9.82 6.37
C ARG A 91 5.38 -9.70 5.72
N SER A 92 6.42 -9.79 6.53
CA SER A 92 7.80 -9.90 6.07
C SER A 92 8.32 -11.32 6.26
N GLY A 93 9.42 -11.64 5.59
CA GLY A 93 10.19 -12.84 5.86
C GLY A 93 10.77 -12.86 7.28
N LYS A 94 11.43 -13.97 7.66
CA LYS A 94 11.99 -14.16 9.00
C LYS A 94 13.12 -13.18 9.39
N ILE A 95 13.69 -12.45 8.44
CA ILE A 95 14.86 -11.60 8.64
C ILE A 95 14.46 -10.16 8.32
N PHE A 96 14.49 -9.29 9.34
CA PHE A 96 14.11 -7.88 9.25
C PHE A 96 15.11 -6.91 9.93
N PRO A 97 16.39 -6.90 9.52
CA PRO A 97 17.39 -5.98 10.06
C PRO A 97 17.18 -4.57 9.49
N PRO A 98 17.46 -3.49 10.24
CA PRO A 98 17.14 -2.12 9.85
C PRO A 98 17.81 -1.67 8.55
N ASP A 99 19.03 -2.14 8.27
CA ASP A 99 19.86 -1.66 7.15
C ASP A 99 19.64 -2.43 5.84
N VAL A 100 18.52 -3.16 5.72
CA VAL A 100 18.25 -4.02 4.56
C VAL A 100 16.91 -3.65 3.94
N HIS A 101 16.86 -3.78 2.62
CA HIS A 101 15.60 -3.75 1.88
C HIS A 101 14.90 -5.11 1.99
N SER A 102 13.64 -5.12 2.40
CA SER A 102 12.85 -6.35 2.48
C SER A 102 11.72 -6.34 1.48
N THR A 103 11.45 -7.49 0.89
CA THR A 103 10.16 -7.73 0.24
C THR A 103 9.12 -8.04 1.31
N VAL A 104 8.04 -7.26 1.32
CA VAL A 104 6.88 -7.47 2.19
C VAL A 104 5.65 -7.79 1.38
N GLN A 105 4.75 -8.57 1.97
CA GLN A 105 3.42 -8.80 1.47
C GLN A 105 2.41 -7.91 2.22
N PHE A 106 1.54 -7.24 1.48
CA PHE A 106 0.39 -6.53 2.00
C PHE A 106 -0.85 -7.39 1.84
N ILE A 107 -1.61 -7.53 2.92
CA ILE A 107 -2.88 -8.24 2.95
C ILE A 107 -3.98 -7.24 3.32
N PRO A 108 -4.95 -7.01 2.42
CA PRO A 108 -6.09 -6.17 2.72
C PRO A 108 -6.87 -6.67 3.94
N THR A 109 -7.04 -5.79 4.93
CA THR A 109 -7.92 -5.97 6.09
C THR A 109 -9.21 -5.17 5.94
N SER A 110 -9.17 -4.16 5.08
CA SER A 110 -10.27 -3.28 4.72
C SER A 110 -10.48 -3.29 3.20
N PRO A 111 -11.63 -2.81 2.72
CA PRO A 111 -11.87 -2.65 1.30
C PRO A 111 -10.96 -1.57 0.68
N TRP A 112 -10.58 -1.73 -0.58
CA TRP A 112 -9.78 -0.73 -1.29
C TRP A 112 -10.64 0.51 -1.60
N GLN A 113 -10.15 1.68 -1.23
CA GLN A 113 -10.79 2.95 -1.58
C GLN A 113 -10.16 3.50 -2.85
N GLN A 114 -10.94 3.63 -3.91
CA GLN A 114 -10.49 4.33 -5.12
C GLN A 114 -10.39 5.84 -4.84
N ILE A 115 -9.30 6.45 -5.30
CA ILE A 115 -9.08 7.89 -5.26
C ILE A 115 -9.21 8.42 -6.70
N PRO A 116 -9.98 9.49 -6.95
CA PRO A 116 -9.97 10.16 -8.25
C PRO A 116 -8.57 10.64 -8.63
N GLU A 117 -8.19 10.52 -9.90
CA GLU A 117 -6.81 10.77 -10.34
C GLU A 117 -6.27 12.16 -9.93
N LYS A 118 -7.08 13.21 -10.11
CA LYS A 118 -6.70 14.56 -9.71
C LYS A 118 -6.50 14.68 -8.21
N GLU A 119 -7.39 14.10 -7.41
CA GLU A 119 -7.29 14.10 -5.95
C GLU A 119 -6.06 13.32 -5.48
N PHE A 120 -5.72 12.22 -6.16
CA PHE A 120 -4.52 11.46 -5.87
C PHE A 120 -3.26 12.28 -6.11
N ASP A 121 -3.16 12.99 -7.24
CA ASP A 121 -1.96 13.79 -7.53
C ASP A 121 -1.78 14.94 -6.54
N ASP A 122 -2.89 15.64 -6.23
CA ASP A 122 -2.91 16.70 -5.21
C ASP A 122 -2.50 16.13 -3.84
N TYR A 123 -3.08 15.00 -3.42
CA TYR A 123 -2.76 14.31 -2.16
C TYR A 123 -1.31 13.83 -2.11
N TYR A 124 -0.86 13.07 -3.11
CA TYR A 124 0.46 12.45 -3.14
C TYR A 124 1.57 13.50 -3.18
N SER A 125 1.37 14.62 -3.88
CA SER A 125 2.33 15.73 -3.91
C SER A 125 2.42 16.48 -2.59
N GLY A 126 1.36 16.46 -1.77
CA GLY A 126 1.32 17.04 -0.43
C GLY A 126 1.93 16.17 0.67
N LEU A 127 2.24 14.89 0.38
CA LEU A 127 2.77 13.97 1.37
C LEU A 127 4.16 14.39 1.87
N ARG A 128 4.36 14.27 3.18
CA ARG A 128 5.65 14.52 3.82
C ARG A 128 6.48 13.24 3.90
N PHE A 129 7.34 13.03 2.90
CA PHE A 129 8.20 11.86 2.83
C PHE A 129 9.35 11.90 3.85
N ILE A 130 9.46 10.86 4.67
CA ILE A 130 10.65 10.58 5.47
C ILE A 130 11.79 10.09 4.57
N LYS A 131 13.01 10.40 4.95
CA LYS A 131 14.24 10.02 4.24
C LYS A 131 15.20 9.40 5.24
N GLN A 132 16.06 8.49 4.78
CA GLN A 132 17.16 8.04 5.61
C GLN A 132 18.10 9.23 5.91
N PRO A 133 18.65 9.32 7.14
CA PRO A 133 19.83 10.13 7.38
C PRO A 133 20.96 9.61 6.48
N GLY A 134 21.59 10.51 5.72
CA GLY A 134 22.77 10.19 4.90
C GLY A 134 24.04 10.09 5.72
#